data_AF-A0A519CDS7-F1
#
_entry.id   AF-A0A519CDS7-F1
#
_cell.length_a   1.000
_cell.length_b   1.000
_cell.length_c   1.000
_cell.angle_alpha   90.00
_cell.angle_beta   90.00
_cell.angle_gamma   90.00
#
_symmetry.space_group_name_H-M   'P 1'
#
loop_
_entity.id
_entity.type
_entity.pdbx_description
1 polymer ?
#
loop_
_entity_poly.entity_id
_entity_poly.type
_entity_poly.pdbx_seq_one_letter_code
_entity_poly.pdbx_strand_id
1 'polypeptide(L)'
;MLPLASGEVEINLSAETITYGAPGNAFVDSGENITFNAIGIIDAKSVLWDFGRDISGNGTRYSNVTSVSHIVYAEGRYDIFITVFYEDETYEISEFTLFVDFEEDLQNEIIHNEALFFAIAGSELIMSAILGYWTQQIRKEKVYL
;
A
#
# COMPACT_ATOMS: atom_id res chain seq x y z
N MET A 1 8.80 13.84 -5.41
CA MET A 1 9.76 12.91 -6.03
C MET A 1 9.10 11.54 -5.97
N LEU A 2 9.11 10.75 -7.04
CA LEU A 2 8.64 9.35 -6.96
C LEU A 2 9.60 8.58 -6.05
N PRO A 3 9.12 7.67 -5.18
CA PRO A 3 10.01 6.82 -4.41
C PRO A 3 10.90 6.04 -5.39
N LEU A 4 12.20 6.01 -5.11
CA LEU A 4 13.22 5.32 -5.93
C LEU A 4 13.71 4.05 -5.22
N ALA A 5 12.86 3.49 -4.36
CA ALA A 5 13.07 2.15 -3.81
C ALA A 5 12.86 1.14 -4.94
N SER A 6 13.75 0.15 -5.00
CA SER A 6 13.66 -0.98 -5.91
C SER A 6 13.84 -2.25 -5.11
N GLY A 7 12.85 -3.14 -5.19
CA GLY A 7 12.83 -4.41 -4.48
C GLY A 7 13.04 -5.57 -5.46
N GLU A 8 13.76 -6.60 -5.02
CA GLU A 8 13.91 -7.85 -5.77
C GLU A 8 13.21 -8.99 -5.01
N VAL A 9 12.39 -9.75 -5.74
CA VAL A 9 11.67 -10.91 -5.22
C VAL A 9 12.08 -12.13 -6.02
N GLU A 10 12.74 -13.08 -5.36
CA GLU A 10 13.11 -14.36 -5.95
C GLU A 10 12.06 -15.44 -5.64
N ILE A 11 11.53 -16.05 -6.70
CA ILE A 11 10.60 -17.18 -6.60
C ILE A 11 11.35 -18.43 -7.01
N ASN A 12 11.64 -19.27 -6.02
CA ASN A 12 12.31 -20.55 -6.24
C ASN A 12 11.29 -21.68 -6.36
N LEU A 13 11.19 -22.26 -7.56
CA LEU A 13 10.29 -23.37 -7.85
C LEU A 13 10.80 -24.72 -7.31
N SER A 14 12.10 -24.83 -7.05
CA SER A 14 12.69 -26.02 -6.42
C SER A 14 12.65 -25.99 -4.88
N ALA A 15 12.19 -24.89 -4.28
CA ALA A 15 12.18 -24.74 -2.83
C ALA A 15 10.85 -25.25 -2.25
N GLU A 16 10.92 -26.23 -1.34
CA GLU A 16 9.75 -26.64 -0.53
C GLU A 16 9.34 -25.55 0.49
N THR A 17 10.25 -24.61 0.81
CA THR A 17 10.01 -23.47 1.70
C THR A 17 10.86 -22.26 1.29
N ILE A 18 10.23 -21.12 1.02
CA ILE A 18 10.90 -19.83 0.72
C ILE A 18 11.02 -19.03 2.03
N THR A 19 12.19 -18.46 2.31
CA THR A 19 12.49 -17.79 3.59
C THR A 19 12.47 -16.28 3.45
N TYR A 20 11.29 -15.67 3.61
CA TYR A 20 11.04 -14.35 4.22
C TYR A 20 9.51 -14.17 4.21
N GLY A 21 8.86 -14.19 5.38
CA GLY A 21 7.40 -14.43 5.46
C GLY A 21 7.06 -15.89 5.11
N ALA A 22 5.84 -16.36 5.40
CA ALA A 22 5.41 -17.73 5.08
C ALA A 22 5.67 -18.07 3.58
N PRO A 23 5.90 -19.34 3.21
CA PRO A 23 6.31 -19.70 1.85
C PRO A 23 5.38 -19.07 0.81
N GLY A 24 5.98 -18.31 -0.10
CA GLY A 24 5.26 -17.65 -1.18
C GLY A 24 4.73 -16.26 -0.86
N ASN A 25 5.14 -15.58 0.22
CA ASN A 25 4.66 -14.22 0.51
C ASN A 25 5.77 -13.16 0.43
N ALA A 26 5.48 -11.96 -0.09
CA ALA A 26 6.34 -10.77 0.10
C ALA A 26 5.54 -9.55 0.52
N PHE A 27 6.21 -8.62 1.21
CA PHE A 27 5.70 -7.33 1.63
C PHE A 27 6.52 -6.24 0.95
N VAL A 28 5.86 -5.27 0.33
CA VAL A 28 6.47 -4.20 -0.47
C VAL A 28 5.73 -2.89 -0.25
N ASP A 29 6.43 -1.79 -0.43
CA ASP A 29 5.82 -0.47 -0.33
C ASP A 29 5.16 -0.06 -1.66
N SER A 30 4.03 0.62 -1.57
CA SER A 30 3.34 1.16 -2.74
C SER A 30 4.23 2.15 -3.50
N GLY A 31 4.28 1.98 -4.82
CA GLY A 31 5.10 2.78 -5.72
C GLY A 31 6.54 2.29 -5.85
N GLU A 32 6.92 1.22 -5.15
CA GLU A 32 8.20 0.55 -5.36
C GLU A 32 8.23 -0.19 -6.70
N ASN A 33 9.38 -0.15 -7.39
CA ASN A 33 9.59 -1.00 -8.57
C ASN A 33 10.07 -2.38 -8.13
N ILE A 34 9.25 -3.39 -8.37
CA ILE A 34 9.48 -4.75 -7.89
C ILE A 34 9.86 -5.62 -9.08
N THR A 35 11.02 -6.27 -8.99
CA THR A 35 11.48 -7.24 -9.98
C THR A 35 11.25 -8.66 -9.46
N PHE A 36 10.41 -9.42 -10.16
CA PHE A 36 10.14 -10.83 -9.92
C PHE A 36 11.07 -11.70 -10.75
N ASN A 37 11.83 -12.58 -10.11
CA ASN A 37 12.76 -13.50 -10.77
C ASN A 37 12.37 -14.95 -10.51
N ALA A 38 12.23 -15.75 -11.57
CA ALA A 38 12.09 -17.19 -11.48
C ALA A 38 13.48 -17.85 -11.36
N ILE A 39 13.70 -18.58 -10.26
CA ILE A 39 14.92 -19.35 -10.03
C ILE A 39 14.59 -20.84 -9.78
N GLY A 40 15.56 -21.73 -9.92
CA GLY A 40 15.34 -23.18 -9.80
C GLY A 40 14.70 -23.84 -11.04
N ILE A 41 14.68 -23.15 -12.18
CA ILE A 41 14.02 -23.57 -13.44
C ILE A 41 15.00 -24.15 -14.45
N ILE A 42 15.92 -25.01 -14.01
CA ILE A 42 16.91 -25.62 -14.89
C ILE A 42 16.17 -26.48 -15.94
N ASP A 43 16.57 -26.34 -17.21
CA ASP A 43 15.95 -27.03 -18.37
C ASP A 43 14.49 -26.65 -18.67
N ALA A 44 14.00 -25.52 -18.14
CA ALA A 44 12.71 -24.97 -18.51
C ALA A 44 12.68 -24.50 -19.97
N LYS A 45 11.66 -24.94 -20.70
CA LYS A 45 11.38 -24.54 -22.09
C LYS A 45 10.77 -23.15 -22.15
N SER A 46 9.83 -22.85 -21.26
CA SER A 46 9.23 -21.52 -21.15
C SER A 46 8.62 -21.29 -19.78
N VAL A 47 8.47 -20.01 -19.42
CA VAL A 47 7.85 -19.56 -18.17
C VAL A 47 6.64 -18.69 -18.51
N LEU A 48 5.55 -18.87 -17.79
CA LEU A 48 4.35 -18.05 -17.86
C LEU A 48 4.10 -17.43 -16.48
N TRP A 49 4.04 -16.12 -16.45
CA TRP A 49 3.59 -15.33 -15.32
C TRP A 49 2.14 -14.95 -15.51
N ASP A 50 1.32 -15.12 -14.49
CA ASP A 50 -0.05 -14.64 -14.41
C ASP A 50 -0.24 -13.87 -13.11
N PHE A 51 -0.30 -12.54 -13.20
CA PHE A 51 -0.50 -11.67 -12.05
C PHE A 51 -2.00 -11.54 -11.68
N GLY A 52 -2.88 -12.29 -12.36
CA GLY A 52 -4.30 -12.35 -12.10
C GLY A 52 -5.00 -11.04 -12.44
N ARG A 53 -5.11 -10.15 -11.46
CA ARG A 53 -5.58 -8.77 -11.66
C ARG A 53 -4.41 -7.91 -12.13
N ASP A 54 -4.74 -6.88 -12.89
CA ASP A 54 -3.71 -5.99 -13.40
C ASP A 54 -3.04 -5.22 -12.26
N ILE A 55 -1.82 -5.64 -11.93
CA ILE A 55 -1.00 -4.99 -10.90
C ILE A 55 -0.44 -3.64 -11.38
N SER A 56 -0.42 -3.38 -12.70
CA SER A 56 0.16 -2.15 -13.28
C SER A 56 -0.64 -1.50 -14.43
N GLY A 57 -1.66 -2.15 -14.99
CA GLY A 57 -2.45 -1.69 -16.15
C GLY A 57 -2.23 -2.53 -17.42
N ASN A 58 -3.18 -2.40 -18.39
CA ASN A 58 -3.56 -3.41 -19.39
C ASN A 58 -2.50 -4.46 -19.81
N GLY A 59 -2.51 -5.60 -19.11
CA GLY A 59 -1.77 -6.82 -19.45
C GLY A 59 -1.33 -7.57 -18.19
N THR A 60 -1.91 -8.74 -17.93
CA THR A 60 -1.70 -9.48 -16.67
C THR A 60 -0.84 -10.74 -16.82
N ARG A 61 -0.41 -11.05 -18.05
CA ARG A 61 0.28 -12.30 -18.38
C ARG A 61 1.51 -12.07 -19.24
N TYR A 62 2.63 -12.66 -18.82
CA TYR A 62 3.91 -12.58 -19.51
C TYR A 62 4.44 -13.97 -19.78
N SER A 63 4.81 -14.26 -21.03
CA SER A 63 5.33 -15.57 -21.42
C SER A 63 6.77 -15.47 -21.91
N ASN A 64 7.49 -16.56 -21.72
CA ASN A 64 8.88 -16.75 -22.16
C ASN A 64 9.87 -15.71 -21.60
N VAL A 65 9.63 -15.28 -20.36
CA VAL A 65 10.52 -14.36 -19.63
C VAL A 65 10.76 -14.90 -18.22
N THR A 66 12.02 -14.90 -17.79
CA THR A 66 12.42 -15.37 -16.46
C THR A 66 12.36 -14.27 -15.41
N SER A 67 12.31 -13.01 -15.84
CA SER A 67 12.25 -11.83 -14.99
C SER A 67 11.18 -10.87 -15.51
N VAL A 68 10.38 -10.32 -14.59
CA VAL A 68 9.34 -9.33 -14.89
C VAL A 68 9.41 -8.23 -13.84
N SER A 69 9.33 -6.96 -14.24
CA SER A 69 9.33 -5.82 -13.31
C SER A 69 8.04 -5.03 -13.40
N HIS A 70 7.47 -4.68 -12.25
CA HIS A 70 6.25 -3.90 -12.14
C HIS A 70 6.32 -2.90 -10.99
N ILE A 71 5.68 -1.75 -11.18
CA ILE A 71 5.41 -0.80 -10.10
C ILE A 71 3.97 -0.98 -9.68
N VAL A 72 3.74 -1.32 -8.41
CA VAL A 72 2.39 -1.57 -7.86
C VAL A 72 2.02 -0.41 -6.94
N TYR A 73 0.97 0.33 -7.29
CA TYR A 73 0.54 1.52 -6.55
C TYR A 73 -0.63 1.28 -5.61
N ALA A 74 -1.48 0.30 -5.92
CA ALA A 74 -2.66 0.04 -5.11
C ALA A 74 -2.30 -0.87 -3.94
N GLU A 75 -2.58 -0.40 -2.72
CA GLU A 75 -2.49 -1.21 -1.51
C GLU A 75 -3.36 -2.48 -1.64
N GLY A 76 -2.87 -3.58 -1.07
CA GLY A 76 -3.65 -4.80 -0.93
C GLY A 76 -2.88 -6.07 -1.22
N ARG A 77 -3.64 -7.16 -1.29
CA ARG A 77 -3.14 -8.51 -1.56
C ARG A 77 -3.26 -8.85 -3.05
N TYR A 78 -2.20 -9.39 -3.62
CA TYR A 78 -2.13 -9.84 -5.01
C TYR A 78 -1.60 -11.27 -5.06
N ASP A 79 -2.31 -12.13 -5.78
CA ASP A 79 -1.87 -13.51 -6.01
C ASP A 79 -1.27 -13.60 -7.41
N ILE A 80 -0.05 -14.12 -7.47
CA ILE A 80 0.80 -14.23 -8.65
C ILE A 80 1.05 -15.71 -8.88
N PHE A 81 0.73 -16.18 -10.08
CA PHE A 81 0.98 -17.55 -10.48
C PHE A 81 2.13 -17.59 -11.46
N ILE A 82 3.08 -18.49 -11.21
CA ILE A 82 4.13 -18.84 -12.15
C ILE A 82 3.88 -20.27 -12.61
N THR A 83 3.86 -20.46 -13.93
CA THR A 83 3.83 -21.77 -14.57
C THR A 83 5.09 -21.96 -15.36
N VAL A 84 5.80 -23.06 -15.13
CA VAL A 84 7.02 -23.41 -15.86
C VAL A 84 6.76 -24.67 -16.67
N PHE A 85 7.10 -24.62 -17.95
CA PHE A 85 6.95 -25.71 -18.89
C PHE A 85 8.33 -26.28 -19.20
N TYR A 86 8.47 -27.60 -19.12
CA TYR A 86 9.70 -28.32 -19.42
C TYR A 86 9.64 -28.97 -20.82
N GLU A 87 10.78 -29.45 -21.31
CA GLU A 87 10.86 -30.05 -22.66
C GLU A 87 10.13 -31.39 -22.79
N ASP A 88 9.96 -32.11 -21.68
CA ASP A 88 9.23 -33.38 -21.60
C ASP A 88 7.71 -33.22 -21.48
N GLU A 89 7.19 -32.03 -21.80
CA GLU A 89 5.77 -31.63 -21.71
C GLU A 89 5.23 -31.60 -20.27
N THR A 90 6.08 -31.77 -19.26
CA THR A 90 5.68 -31.55 -17.87
C THR A 90 5.63 -30.06 -17.53
N TYR A 91 4.85 -29.73 -16.50
CA TYR A 91 4.76 -28.36 -16.01
C TYR A 91 4.62 -28.31 -14.48
N GLU A 92 5.12 -27.23 -13.90
CA GLU A 92 5.00 -26.92 -12.48
C GLU A 92 4.31 -25.58 -12.31
N ILE A 93 3.43 -25.47 -11.31
CA ILE A 93 2.73 -24.24 -10.96
C ILE A 93 3.07 -23.89 -9.52
N SER A 94 3.48 -22.64 -9.30
CA SER A 94 3.65 -22.09 -7.95
C SER A 94 2.81 -20.82 -7.81
N GLU A 95 2.22 -20.66 -6.62
CA GLU A 95 1.49 -19.47 -6.21
C GLU A 95 2.37 -18.62 -5.29
N PHE A 96 2.28 -17.30 -5.45
CA PHE A 96 2.99 -16.32 -4.67
C PHE A 96 2.06 -15.14 -4.35
N THR A 97 1.92 -14.79 -3.09
CA THR A 97 1.12 -13.66 -2.62
C THR A 97 2.00 -12.44 -2.31
N LEU A 98 1.74 -11.33 -2.98
CA LEU A 98 2.32 -10.03 -2.69
C LEU A 98 1.35 -9.21 -1.81
N PHE A 99 1.86 -8.68 -0.70
CA PHE A 99 1.19 -7.70 0.14
C PHE A 99 1.82 -6.34 -0.12
N VAL A 100 1.04 -5.42 -0.67
CA VAL A 100 1.46 -4.04 -0.91
C VAL A 100 0.89 -3.19 0.20
N ASP A 101 1.75 -2.55 0.97
CA ASP A 101 1.37 -1.59 2.00
C ASP A 101 1.58 -0.16 1.50
N PHE A 102 0.75 0.77 1.95
CA PHE A 102 0.96 2.19 1.72
C PHE A 102 1.16 2.86 3.07
N GLU A 103 2.42 3.04 3.45
CA GLU A 103 2.73 3.87 4.58
C GLU A 103 2.61 5.33 4.14
N GLU A 104 1.55 6.02 4.59
CA GLU A 104 1.56 7.47 4.57
C GLU A 104 2.76 7.91 5.39
N ASP A 105 3.76 8.48 4.72
CA ASP A 105 4.75 9.33 5.37
C ASP A 105 3.97 10.48 6.01
N LEU A 106 3.51 10.25 7.24
CA LEU A 106 3.18 11.27 8.19
C LEU A 106 4.50 11.97 8.54
N GLN A 107 5.07 12.68 7.57
CA GLN A 107 5.77 13.91 7.87
C GLN A 107 4.72 14.84 8.47
N ASN A 108 4.42 14.58 9.74
CA ASN A 108 3.79 15.49 10.68
C ASN A 108 4.79 16.64 10.90
N GLU A 109 5.11 17.39 9.85
CA GLU A 109 5.31 18.80 10.09
C GLU A 109 3.94 19.29 10.52
N ILE A 110 3.77 19.47 11.83
CA ILE A 110 2.69 20.28 12.37
C ILE A 110 2.90 21.65 11.72
N ILE A 111 2.30 21.86 10.54
CA ILE A 111 2.30 23.14 9.86
C ILE A 111 1.68 24.07 10.89
N HIS A 112 2.47 25.04 11.36
CA HIS A 112 2.12 25.92 12.47
C HIS A 112 0.73 26.53 12.23
N ASN A 113 -0.31 25.91 12.79
CA ASN A 113 -1.70 26.26 12.50
C ASN A 113 -2.17 27.31 13.51
N GLU A 114 -1.37 28.38 13.62
CA GLU A 114 -1.65 29.53 14.46
C GLU A 114 -3.05 30.07 14.14
N ALA A 115 -3.46 30.04 12.87
CA ALA A 115 -4.79 30.44 12.42
C ALA A 115 -5.91 29.60 13.06
N LEU A 116 -5.78 28.27 13.12
CA LEU A 116 -6.78 27.41 13.79
C LEU A 116 -6.78 27.63 15.30
N PHE A 117 -5.60 27.79 15.91
CA PHE A 117 -5.50 28.12 17.33
C PHE A 117 -6.16 29.47 17.66
N PHE A 118 -5.89 30.52 16.87
CA PHE A 118 -6.52 31.83 17.00
C PHE A 118 -8.03 31.77 16.73
N ALA A 119 -8.49 30.97 15.76
CA ALA A 119 -9.90 30.79 15.48
C ALA A 119 -10.63 30.14 16.66
N ILE A 120 -10.06 29.09 17.26
CA ILE A 120 -10.63 28.42 18.43
C ILE A 120 -10.64 29.38 19.63
N ALA A 121 -9.51 29.98 19.98
CA ALA A 121 -9.42 30.91 21.12
C ALA A 121 -10.31 32.14 20.95
N GLY A 122 -10.39 32.70 19.73
CA GLY A 122 -11.27 33.81 19.41
C GLY A 122 -12.75 33.43 19.54
N SER A 123 -13.12 32.23 19.09
CA SER A 123 -14.50 31.73 19.20
C SER A 123 -14.93 31.53 20.66
N GLU A 124 -14.03 31.05 21.54
CA GLU A 124 -14.30 30.92 22.97
C GLU A 124 -14.53 32.28 23.64
N LEU A 125 -13.70 33.29 23.32
CA LEU A 125 -13.88 34.64 23.86
C LEU A 125 -15.22 35.26 23.44
N ILE A 126 -15.59 35.13 22.17
CA ILE A 126 -16.87 35.64 21.64
C ILE A 126 -18.04 34.90 22.30
N MET A 127 -17.97 33.57 22.38
CA MET A 127 -19.02 32.76 22.98
C MET A 127 -19.20 33.10 24.47
N SER A 128 -18.10 33.24 25.21
CA SER A 128 -18.11 33.63 26.64
C SER A 128 -18.73 35.00 26.86
N ALA A 129 -18.39 35.99 26.02
CA ALA A 129 -18.95 37.33 26.11
C ALA A 129 -20.47 37.35 25.84
N ILE A 130 -20.92 36.63 24.79
CA ILE A 130 -22.34 36.52 24.45
C ILE A 130 -23.11 35.83 25.58
N LEU A 131 -22.57 34.73 26.12
CA LEU A 131 -23.19 33.99 27.21
C LEU A 131 -23.32 34.87 28.48
N GLY A 132 -22.26 35.62 28.81
CA GLY A 132 -22.26 36.57 29.92
C GLY A 132 -23.30 37.66 29.75
N TYR A 133 -23.41 38.25 28.56
CA TYR A 133 -24.41 39.27 28.24
C TYR A 133 -25.85 38.74 28.44
N TRP A 134 -26.17 37.58 27.85
CA TRP A 134 -27.51 36.99 27.98
C TRP A 134 -27.84 36.62 29.43
N THR A 135 -26.88 36.06 30.16
CA THR A 135 -27.06 35.71 31.58
C THR A 135 -27.39 36.96 32.41
N GLN A 136 -26.75 38.10 32.11
CA GLN A 136 -27.03 39.35 32.79
C GLN A 136 -28.41 39.94 32.44
N GLN A 137 -28.86 39.83 31.18
CA GLN A 137 -30.22 40.26 30.80
C GLN A 137 -31.29 39.43 31.51
N ILE A 138 -31.15 38.10 31.50
CA ILE A 138 -32.06 37.19 32.22
C ILE A 138 -32.09 37.49 33.72
N ARG A 139 -30.92 37.79 34.32
CA ARG A 139 -30.85 38.18 35.74
C ARG A 139 -31.62 39.48 36.00
N LYS A 140 -31.49 40.49 35.13
CA LYS A 140 -32.24 41.75 35.28
C LYS A 140 -33.74 41.49 35.20
N GLU A 141 -34.21 40.73 34.21
CA GLU A 141 -35.63 40.40 34.05
C GLU A 141 -36.22 39.70 35.29
N LYS A 142 -35.45 38.82 35.95
CA LYS A 142 -35.88 38.14 37.19
C LYS A 142 -35.87 39.02 38.45
N VAL A 143 -35.19 40.16 38.45
CA VAL A 143 -35.17 41.10 39.61
C VAL A 143 -36.37 42.06 39.57
N TYR A 144 -37.02 42.20 38.40
CA TYR A 144 -38.20 43.06 38.22
C TYR A 144 -39.55 42.30 38.26
N LEU A 145 -39.53 41.00 38.62
CA LEU A 145 -40.70 40.16 38.90
C LEU A 145 -40.79 39.88 40.40
#